data_AF-N2AAB7-F1
#
_entry.id   AF-N2AAB7-F1
#
_cell.length_a   1.000
_cell.length_b   1.000
_cell.length_c   1.000
_cell.angle_alpha   90.00
_cell.angle_beta   90.00
_cell.angle_gamma   90.00
#
_symmetry.space_group_name_H-M   'P 1'
#
loop_
_entity.id
_entity.type
_entity.pdbx_description
1 polymer ?
#
loop_
_entity_poly.entity_id
_entity_poly.type
_entity_poly.pdbx_seq_one_letter_code
_entity_poly.pdbx_strand_id
1 'polypeptide(L)'
;MVFSSIIFVIWFLPVFFLFYFGLQYLIPKRKIAVCNSVLLVASLIFYAWDTPIFLFIMLLSILINYSFGIIISGNMDKKVKKAALVLSIILNLGLLGYFKYSNFVIDTANQCFGSAIPNLKFALPIGISFFTFQGLSYVIDVYREKAEVQRSPFKMAIYIHVSAINCRAYRKIRNDLQ
;
A
#
# COMPACT_ATOMS: atom_id res chain seq x y z
N MET A 1 11.26 8.01 10.07
CA MET A 1 11.01 7.64 11.48
C MET A 1 10.52 6.20 11.52
N VAL A 2 11.09 5.38 12.40
CA VAL A 2 10.61 4.01 12.62
C VAL A 2 9.41 4.05 13.57
N PHE A 3 8.41 3.17 13.36
CA PHE A 3 7.22 3.04 14.23
C PHE A 3 7.57 2.78 15.70
N SER A 4 8.70 2.13 15.97
CA SER A 4 9.20 1.85 17.33
C SER A 4 10.00 3.01 17.94
N SER A 5 10.20 4.11 17.23
CA SER A 5 10.99 5.22 17.74
C SER A 5 10.25 5.95 18.87
N ILE A 6 11.01 6.35 19.90
CA ILE A 6 10.46 7.10 21.04
C ILE A 6 9.81 8.41 20.58
N ILE A 7 10.38 9.04 19.55
CA ILE A 7 9.90 10.28 18.95
C ILE A 7 8.54 10.05 18.29
N PHE A 8 8.35 8.91 17.61
CA PHE A 8 7.06 8.58 17.01
C PHE A 8 5.97 8.40 18.08
N VAL A 9 6.25 7.64 19.13
CA VAL A 9 5.25 7.31 20.16
C VAL A 9 4.90 8.52 21.03
N ILE A 10 5.88 9.34 21.41
CA ILE A 10 5.68 10.44 22.36
C ILE A 10 5.28 11.75 21.68
N TRP A 11 5.82 12.04 20.50
CA TRP A 11 5.56 13.33 19.84
C TRP A 11 4.60 13.19 18.67
N PHE A 12 4.92 12.32 17.70
CA PHE A 12 4.12 12.25 16.48
C PHE A 12 2.69 11.78 16.75
N LEU A 13 2.52 10.67 17.48
CA LEU A 13 1.24 10.03 17.68
C LEU A 13 0.27 10.85 18.55
N PRO A 14 0.67 11.47 19.68
CA PRO A 14 -0.22 12.33 20.46
C PRO A 14 -0.59 13.62 19.73
N VAL A 15 0.38 14.27 19.05
CA VAL A 15 0.10 15.46 18.23
C VAL A 15 -0.84 15.13 17.08
N PHE A 16 -0.62 14.01 16.40
CA PHE A 16 -1.50 13.53 15.34
C PHE A 16 -2.93 13.30 15.86
N PHE A 17 -3.10 12.63 17.00
CA PHE A 17 -4.43 12.39 17.56
C PHE A 17 -5.11 13.68 18.03
N LEU A 18 -4.39 14.58 18.70
CA LEU A 18 -4.93 15.88 19.10
C LEU A 18 -5.40 16.68 17.88
N PHE A 19 -4.60 16.72 16.82
CA PHE A 19 -4.97 17.35 15.57
C PHE A 19 -6.18 16.67 14.92
N TYR A 20 -6.15 15.33 14.81
CA TYR A 20 -7.23 14.56 14.20
C TYR A 20 -8.57 14.72 14.93
N PHE A 21 -8.57 14.57 16.27
CA PHE A 21 -9.77 14.74 17.08
C PHE A 21 -10.23 16.20 17.16
N GLY A 22 -9.30 17.16 17.25
CA GLY A 22 -9.61 18.59 17.21
C GLY A 22 -10.27 18.99 15.88
N LEU A 23 -9.73 18.52 14.76
CA LEU A 23 -10.31 18.75 13.44
C LEU A 23 -11.67 18.07 13.29
N GLN A 24 -11.84 16.86 13.84
CA GLN A 24 -13.12 16.15 13.85
C GLN A 24 -14.17 16.83 14.74
N TYR A 25 -13.75 17.53 15.80
CA TYR A 25 -14.64 18.33 16.64
C TYR A 25 -15.12 19.60 15.92
N LEU A 26 -14.24 20.25 15.15
CA LEU A 26 -14.55 21.48 14.41
C LEU A 26 -15.33 21.24 13.11
N ILE A 27 -15.16 20.08 12.47
CA ILE A 27 -15.81 19.75 11.20
C ILE A 27 -17.05 18.88 11.47
N PRO A 28 -18.27 19.32 11.09
CA PRO A 28 -19.48 18.52 11.27
C PRO A 28 -19.37 17.14 10.62
N LYS A 29 -20.03 16.13 11.23
CA LYS A 29 -20.05 14.69 10.89
C LYS A 29 -20.29 14.31 9.41
N ARG A 30 -20.49 15.28 8.50
CA ARG A 30 -20.78 15.10 7.07
C ARG A 30 -19.57 15.19 6.12
N LYS A 31 -18.38 15.69 6.52
CA LYS A 31 -17.21 15.77 5.62
C LYS A 31 -16.18 14.66 5.84
N ILE A 32 -16.65 13.42 5.69
CA ILE A 32 -15.86 12.18 5.81
C ILE A 32 -14.61 12.20 4.90
N ALA A 33 -14.68 12.86 3.74
CA ALA A 33 -13.55 13.00 2.82
C ALA A 33 -12.35 13.76 3.43
N VAL A 34 -12.60 14.73 4.32
CA VAL A 34 -11.53 15.52 4.95
C VAL A 34 -10.78 14.66 5.97
N CYS A 35 -11.48 13.87 6.78
CA CYS A 35 -10.86 12.93 7.72
C CYS A 35 -9.94 11.93 7.01
N ASN A 36 -10.40 11.35 5.90
CA ASN A 36 -9.58 10.42 5.11
C ASN A 36 -8.36 11.09 4.49
N SER A 37 -8.52 12.33 4.01
CA SER A 37 -7.42 13.08 3.42
C SER A 37 -6.35 13.38 4.46
N VAL A 38 -6.75 13.76 5.68
CA VAL A 38 -5.84 14.00 6.79
C VAL A 38 -5.12 12.72 7.22
N LEU A 39 -5.83 11.60 7.32
CA LEU A 39 -5.23 10.30 7.61
C LEU A 39 -4.21 9.87 6.54
N LEU A 40 -4.58 10.02 5.27
CA LEU A 40 -3.71 9.69 4.15
C LEU A 40 -2.47 10.59 4.15
N VAL A 41 -2.63 11.91 4.27
CA VAL A 41 -1.52 12.86 4.28
C VAL A 41 -0.58 12.58 5.46
N ALA A 42 -1.12 12.36 6.66
CA ALA A 42 -0.29 12.00 7.81
C ALA A 42 0.47 10.68 7.60
N SER A 43 -0.17 9.68 7.00
CA SER A 43 0.48 8.41 6.68
C SER A 43 1.60 8.59 5.64
N LEU A 44 1.38 9.42 4.62
CA LEU A 44 2.39 9.71 3.60
C LEU A 44 3.57 10.50 4.17
N ILE A 45 3.31 11.49 5.04
CA ILE A 45 4.37 12.24 5.73
C ILE A 45 5.22 11.30 6.57
N PHE A 46 4.58 10.38 7.31
CA PHE A 46 5.29 9.38 8.09
C PHE A 46 6.18 8.48 7.21
N TYR A 47 5.65 8.01 6.07
CA TYR A 47 6.42 7.22 5.09
C TYR A 47 7.57 8.02 4.45
N ALA A 48 7.36 9.29 4.15
CA ALA A 48 8.35 10.16 3.53
C ALA A 48 9.53 10.49 4.47
N TRP A 49 9.29 10.48 5.79
CA TRP A 49 10.27 10.97 6.75
C TRP A 49 11.57 10.14 6.78
N ASP A 50 11.47 8.82 6.67
CA ASP A 50 12.65 7.95 6.78
C ASP A 50 13.40 7.83 5.46
N THR A 51 12.66 7.51 4.40
CA THR A 51 13.26 7.23 3.08
C THR A 51 12.22 7.53 1.99
N PRO A 52 12.25 8.74 1.39
CA PRO A 52 11.29 9.15 0.38
C PRO A 52 11.21 8.19 -0.82
N ILE A 53 12.32 7.52 -1.16
CA ILE A 53 12.38 6.49 -2.21
C ILE A 53 11.35 5.36 -2.00
N PHE A 54 11.11 4.95 -0.76
CA PHE A 54 10.14 3.90 -0.46
C PHE A 54 8.70 4.37 -0.61
N LEU A 55 8.44 5.64 -0.36
CA LEU A 55 7.16 6.26 -0.70
C LEU A 55 6.91 6.21 -2.20
N PHE A 56 7.92 6.50 -3.05
CA PHE A 56 7.77 6.40 -4.49
C PHE A 56 7.48 4.98 -4.97
N ILE A 57 8.18 3.98 -4.42
CA ILE A 57 7.95 2.56 -4.75
C ILE A 57 6.52 2.15 -4.40
N MET A 58 6.03 2.59 -3.24
CA MET A 58 4.68 2.32 -2.79
C MET A 58 3.62 3.02 -3.66
N LEU A 59 3.80 4.31 -3.98
CA LEU A 59 2.91 5.02 -4.90
C LEU A 59 2.88 4.36 -6.28
N LEU A 60 4.03 3.92 -6.78
CA LEU A 60 4.13 3.17 -8.03
C LEU A 60 3.35 1.85 -7.94
N SER A 61 3.50 1.10 -6.85
CA SER A 61 2.74 -0.13 -6.61
C SER A 61 1.22 0.13 -6.56
N ILE A 62 0.78 1.21 -5.92
CA ILE A 62 -0.62 1.65 -5.91
C ILE A 62 -1.12 1.91 -7.33
N LEU A 63 -0.34 2.66 -8.14
CA LEU A 63 -0.69 2.99 -9.52
C LEU A 63 -0.73 1.75 -10.44
N ILE A 64 0.22 0.82 -10.25
CA ILE A 64 0.24 -0.45 -10.97
C ILE A 64 -1.03 -1.25 -10.67
N ASN A 65 -1.36 -1.46 -9.39
CA ASN A 65 -2.53 -2.21 -8.97
C ASN A 65 -3.85 -1.51 -9.41
N TYR A 66 -3.90 -0.18 -9.34
CA TYR A 66 -5.01 0.62 -9.88
C TYR A 66 -5.22 0.39 -11.38
N SER A 67 -4.13 0.43 -12.15
CA SER A 67 -4.17 0.23 -13.61
C SER A 67 -4.63 -1.17 -13.97
N PHE A 68 -4.12 -2.21 -13.29
CA PHE A 68 -4.57 -3.58 -13.49
C PHE A 68 -6.05 -3.77 -13.14
N GLY A 69 -6.54 -3.13 -12.07
CA GLY A 69 -7.96 -3.15 -11.72
C GLY A 69 -8.83 -2.59 -12.86
N ILE A 70 -8.42 -1.47 -13.48
CA ILE A 70 -9.12 -0.88 -14.63
C ILE A 70 -9.10 -1.82 -15.82
N ILE A 71 -7.93 -2.34 -16.19
CA ILE A 71 -7.78 -3.25 -17.34
C ILE A 71 -8.67 -4.48 -17.19
N ILE A 72 -8.67 -5.09 -16.00
CA ILE A 72 -9.47 -6.30 -15.71
C ILE A 72 -10.97 -6.00 -15.71
N SER A 73 -11.37 -4.81 -15.28
CA SER A 73 -12.78 -4.39 -15.27
C SER A 73 -13.37 -4.12 -16.66
N GLY A 74 -12.53 -3.93 -17.68
CA GLY A 74 -12.98 -3.65 -19.05
C GLY A 74 -13.74 -4.81 -19.71
N ASN A 75 -14.39 -4.52 -20.83
CA ASN A 75 -15.07 -5.52 -21.68
C ASN A 75 -14.07 -6.32 -22.54
N MET A 76 -13.03 -6.87 -21.91
CA MET A 76 -12.01 -7.69 -22.57
C MET A 76 -12.34 -9.17 -22.45
N ASP A 77 -11.77 -9.97 -23.35
CA ASP A 77 -11.83 -11.43 -23.28
C ASP A 77 -11.30 -11.99 -21.96
N LYS A 78 -11.90 -13.08 -21.49
CA LYS A 78 -11.51 -13.78 -20.26
C LYS A 78 -10.01 -14.15 -20.23
N LYS A 79 -9.43 -14.47 -21.39
CA LYS A 79 -7.99 -14.79 -21.52
C LYS A 79 -7.11 -13.58 -21.20
N VAL A 80 -7.48 -12.39 -21.70
CA VAL A 80 -6.75 -11.14 -21.47
C VAL A 80 -6.86 -10.73 -20.00
N LYS A 81 -8.06 -10.81 -19.42
CA LYS A 81 -8.26 -10.55 -17.98
C LYS A 81 -7.39 -11.46 -17.10
N LYS A 82 -7.33 -12.76 -17.44
CA LYS A 82 -6.49 -13.73 -16.71
C LYS A 82 -5.00 -13.44 -16.87
N ALA A 83 -4.54 -13.07 -18.07
CA ALA A 83 -3.15 -12.68 -18.29
C ALA A 83 -2.78 -11.42 -17.49
N ALA A 84 -3.65 -10.40 -17.48
CA ALA A 84 -3.47 -9.19 -16.68
C ALA A 84 -3.41 -9.49 -15.18
N LEU A 85 -4.26 -10.38 -14.67
CA LEU A 85 -4.20 -10.85 -13.28
C LEU A 85 -2.87 -11.52 -12.97
N VAL A 86 -2.45 -12.49 -13.79
CA VAL A 86 -1.18 -13.22 -13.57
C VAL A 86 -0.01 -12.27 -13.59
N LEU A 87 0.02 -11.32 -14.54
CA LEU A 87 1.07 -10.30 -14.60
C LEU A 87 1.10 -9.42 -13.35
N SER A 88 -0.07 -8.99 -12.85
CA SER A 88 -0.17 -8.23 -11.60
C SER A 88 0.37 -9.03 -10.40
N ILE A 89 0.04 -10.33 -10.32
CA ILE A 89 0.55 -11.22 -9.25
C ILE A 89 2.08 -11.31 -9.34
N ILE A 90 2.63 -11.53 -10.54
CA ILE A 90 4.08 -11.62 -10.76
C ILE A 90 4.78 -10.31 -10.36
N LEU A 91 4.23 -9.15 -10.73
CA LEU A 91 4.83 -7.86 -10.40
C LEU A 91 4.79 -7.56 -8.89
N ASN A 92 3.67 -7.81 -8.23
CA ASN A 92 3.53 -7.61 -6.79
C ASN A 92 4.45 -8.55 -5.99
N LEU A 93 4.41 -9.86 -6.30
CA LEU A 93 5.27 -10.85 -5.64
C LEU A 93 6.75 -10.68 -6.00
N GLY A 94 7.06 -10.25 -7.22
CA GLY A 94 8.43 -9.94 -7.65
C GLY A 94 9.01 -8.75 -6.87
N LEU A 95 8.23 -7.69 -6.68
CA LEU A 95 8.61 -6.55 -5.85
C LEU A 95 8.86 -6.98 -4.40
N LEU A 96 7.95 -7.76 -3.81
CA LEU A 96 8.12 -8.28 -2.46
C LEU A 96 9.32 -9.23 -2.35
N GLY A 97 9.49 -10.09 -3.36
CA GLY A 97 10.59 -11.03 -3.50
C GLY A 97 11.95 -10.33 -3.48
N TYR A 98 12.09 -9.31 -4.32
CA TYR A 98 13.29 -8.49 -4.41
C TYR A 98 13.64 -7.84 -3.06
N PHE A 99 12.73 -7.06 -2.48
CA PHE A 99 13.05 -6.34 -1.24
C PHE A 99 13.23 -7.24 -0.02
N LYS A 100 12.56 -8.40 0.04
CA LYS A 100 12.59 -9.27 1.22
C LYS A 100 13.64 -10.38 1.14
N TYR A 101 13.92 -10.90 -0.04
CA TYR A 101 14.72 -12.12 -0.21
C TYR A 101 16.02 -11.91 -1.00
N SER A 102 16.29 -10.73 -1.57
CA SER A 102 17.54 -10.52 -2.33
C SER A 102 18.81 -10.82 -1.53
N ASN A 103 18.90 -10.36 -0.27
CA ASN A 103 20.08 -10.66 0.57
C ASN A 103 20.18 -12.15 0.91
N PHE A 104 19.06 -12.83 1.18
CA PHE A 104 19.06 -14.27 1.40
C PHE A 104 19.56 -15.05 0.16
N VAL A 105 19.16 -14.62 -1.04
CA VAL A 105 19.63 -15.21 -2.29
C VAL A 105 21.13 -14.95 -2.51
N ILE A 106 21.59 -13.72 -2.24
CA ILE A 106 23.02 -13.36 -2.32
C ILE A 106 23.85 -14.19 -1.34
N ASP A 107 23.42 -14.29 -0.09
CA ASP A 107 24.12 -15.06 0.95
C ASP A 107 24.19 -16.54 0.59
N THR A 108 23.10 -17.12 0.08
CA THR A 108 23.06 -18.51 -0.38
C THR A 108 24.00 -18.73 -1.56
N ALA A 109 24.00 -17.82 -2.54
CA ALA A 109 24.89 -17.90 -3.70
C ALA A 109 26.36 -17.79 -3.28
N ASN A 110 26.70 -16.88 -2.37
CA ASN A 110 28.05 -16.74 -1.82
C ASN A 110 28.51 -18.01 -1.10
N GLN A 111 27.62 -18.68 -0.36
CA GLN A 111 27.93 -19.95 0.30
C GLN A 111 28.10 -21.12 -0.68
N CYS A 112 27.27 -21.21 -1.72
CA CYS A 112 27.31 -22.31 -2.68
C CYS A 112 28.43 -22.18 -3.71
N PHE A 113 28.73 -20.95 -4.17
CA PHE A 113 29.67 -20.70 -5.26
C PHE A 113 30.99 -20.07 -4.80
N GLY A 114 31.16 -19.80 -3.50
CA GLY A 114 32.33 -19.10 -2.97
C GLY A 114 32.47 -17.67 -3.50
N SER A 115 31.40 -17.09 -4.04
CA SER A 115 31.40 -15.72 -4.54
C SER A 115 31.40 -14.71 -3.39
N ALA A 116 31.89 -13.50 -3.64
CA ALA A 116 31.91 -12.40 -2.68
C ALA A 116 30.98 -11.26 -3.15
N ILE A 117 29.74 -11.60 -3.50
CA ILE A 117 28.75 -10.60 -3.92
C ILE A 117 28.35 -9.79 -2.68
N PRO A 118 28.50 -8.46 -2.68
CA PRO A 118 28.13 -7.63 -1.54
C PRO A 118 26.61 -7.59 -1.36
N ASN A 119 26.17 -7.64 -0.11
CA ASN A 119 24.75 -7.51 0.24
C ASN A 119 24.19 -6.12 -0.09
N LEU A 120 22.91 -6.09 -0.44
CA LEU A 120 22.16 -4.86 -0.67
C LEU A 120 21.84 -4.22 0.69
N LYS A 121 22.45 -3.07 0.97
CA LYS A 121 22.29 -2.30 2.23
C LYS A 121 21.04 -1.41 2.26
N PHE A 122 19.96 -1.79 1.58
CA PHE A 122 18.73 -1.00 1.62
C PHE A 122 17.90 -1.40 2.84
N ALA A 123 17.45 -0.41 3.63
CA ALA A 123 16.44 -0.64 4.65
C ALA A 123 15.15 -1.15 3.99
N LEU A 124 14.46 -2.13 4.57
CA LEU A 124 13.21 -2.59 3.97
C LEU A 124 12.14 -1.50 4.06
N PRO A 125 11.36 -1.27 2.99
CA PRO A 125 10.21 -0.39 3.08
C PRO A 125 9.27 -0.91 4.16
N ILE A 126 9.02 -0.07 5.17
CA ILE A 126 8.08 -0.37 6.24
C ILE A 126 6.73 -0.71 5.59
N GLY A 127 6.15 -1.86 5.95
CA GLY A 127 4.84 -2.25 5.42
C GLY A 127 4.81 -2.70 3.94
N ILE A 128 5.95 -3.05 3.31
CA ILE A 128 5.96 -3.58 1.93
C ILE A 128 5.03 -4.77 1.74
N SER A 129 5.05 -5.72 2.68
CA SER A 129 4.12 -6.86 2.66
C SER A 129 2.67 -6.39 2.67
N PHE A 130 2.34 -5.39 3.49
CA PHE A 130 0.97 -4.92 3.67
C PHE A 130 0.41 -4.30 2.40
N PHE A 131 1.07 -3.29 1.83
CA PHE A 131 0.55 -2.66 0.61
C PHE A 131 0.57 -3.60 -0.60
N THR A 132 1.53 -4.54 -0.65
CA THR A 132 1.61 -5.54 -1.72
C THR A 132 0.43 -6.51 -1.65
N PHE A 133 0.16 -7.10 -0.48
CA PHE A 133 -0.96 -8.03 -0.33
C PHE A 133 -2.32 -7.35 -0.43
N GLN A 134 -2.43 -6.10 0.03
CA GLN A 134 -3.64 -5.30 -0.11
C GLN A 134 -3.94 -4.95 -1.58
N GLY A 135 -2.91 -4.55 -2.34
CA GLY A 135 -3.02 -4.35 -3.78
C GLY A 135 -3.40 -5.64 -4.52
N LEU A 136 -2.77 -6.75 -4.15
CA LEU A 136 -3.06 -8.08 -4.70
C LEU A 136 -4.51 -8.52 -4.44
N SER A 137 -4.99 -8.36 -3.21
CA SER A 137 -6.38 -8.68 -2.84
C SER A 137 -7.35 -7.89 -3.70
N TYR A 138 -7.13 -6.58 -3.84
CA TYR A 138 -7.96 -5.72 -4.69
C TYR A 138 -8.03 -6.23 -6.13
N VAL A 139 -6.89 -6.51 -6.77
CA VAL A 139 -6.86 -6.95 -8.18
C VAL A 139 -7.54 -8.32 -8.34
N ILE A 140 -7.34 -9.24 -7.38
CA ILE A 140 -7.99 -10.56 -7.36
C ILE A 140 -9.50 -10.41 -7.19
N ASP A 141 -9.96 -9.57 -6.27
CA ASP A 141 -11.38 -9.40 -5.98
C ASP A 141 -12.11 -8.73 -7.15
N VAL A 142 -11.48 -7.76 -7.83
CA VAL A 142 -11.99 -7.18 -9.08
C VAL A 142 -12.05 -8.22 -10.20
N TYR A 143 -11.04 -9.07 -10.35
CA TYR A 143 -11.06 -10.17 -11.33
C TYR A 143 -12.17 -11.19 -11.07
N ARG A 144 -12.47 -11.45 -9.79
CA ARG A 144 -13.53 -12.39 -9.38
C ARG A 144 -14.93 -11.77 -9.40
N GLU A 145 -15.05 -10.52 -9.86
CA GLU A 145 -16.30 -9.75 -9.86
C GLU A 145 -16.93 -9.66 -8.44
N LYS A 146 -16.08 -9.72 -7.40
CA LYS A 146 -16.47 -9.55 -6.00
C LYS A 146 -16.31 -8.11 -5.51
N ALA A 147 -15.65 -7.27 -6.30
CA ALA A 147 -15.36 -5.88 -5.98
C ALA A 147 -15.59 -5.00 -7.20
N GLU A 148 -16.17 -3.82 -7.01
CA GLU A 148 -16.19 -2.82 -8.08
C GLU A 148 -14.81 -2.21 -8.29
N VAL A 149 -14.48 -1.88 -9.53
CA VAL A 149 -13.22 -1.21 -9.85
C VAL A 149 -13.17 0.20 -9.26
N GLN A 150 -12.10 0.52 -8.53
CA GLN A 150 -11.85 1.89 -8.08
C GLN A 150 -11.33 2.72 -9.25
N ARG A 151 -12.08 3.79 -9.59
CA ARG A 151 -11.74 4.74 -10.67
C ARG A 151 -10.98 5.98 -10.21
N SER A 152 -10.59 6.04 -8.94
CA SER A 152 -9.80 7.13 -8.39
C SER A 152 -8.54 6.58 -7.73
N PRO A 153 -7.33 6.99 -8.18
CA PRO A 153 -6.08 6.55 -7.56
C PRO A 153 -5.98 7.02 -6.10
N PHE A 154 -6.62 8.14 -5.76
CA PHE A 154 -6.68 8.65 -4.38
C PHE A 154 -7.49 7.72 -3.46
N LYS A 155 -8.65 7.22 -3.92
CA LYS A 155 -9.43 6.23 -3.15
C LYS A 155 -8.68 4.91 -3.02
N MET A 156 -7.95 4.50 -4.05
CA MET A 156 -7.08 3.32 -4.00
C MET A 156 -5.96 3.49 -2.96
N ALA A 157 -5.31 4.65 -2.94
CA ALA A 157 -4.31 4.97 -1.92
C ALA A 157 -4.90 4.93 -0.50
N ILE A 158 -6.10 5.49 -0.29
CA ILE A 158 -6.80 5.41 1.01
C ILE A 158 -7.08 3.95 1.39
N TYR A 159 -7.56 3.14 0.45
CA TYR A 159 -7.84 1.72 0.70
C TYR A 159 -6.57 0.97 1.14
N ILE A 160 -5.45 1.21 0.45
CA ILE A 160 -4.18 0.57 0.78
C ILE A 160 -3.61 1.05 2.12
N HIS A 161 -3.75 2.32 2.47
CA HIS A 161 -3.14 2.90 3.67
C HIS A 161 -4.01 2.84 4.93
N VAL A 162 -5.32 2.95 4.79
CA VAL A 162 -6.27 3.18 5.89
C VAL A 162 -7.13 1.93 6.15
N SER A 163 -6.64 0.74 5.77
CA SER A 163 -7.36 -0.52 5.99
C SER A 163 -7.48 -0.95 7.46
N ALA A 164 -6.66 -0.39 8.36
CA ALA A 164 -6.65 -0.75 9.78
C ALA A 164 -7.56 0.13 10.67
N ILE A 165 -8.07 1.27 10.16
CA ILE A 165 -8.82 2.23 10.98
C ILE A 165 -10.30 2.11 10.62
N ASN A 166 -11.13 1.84 11.64
CA ASN A 166 -12.58 1.68 11.56
C ASN A 166 -13.28 3.02 11.24
N CYS A 167 -12.94 3.61 10.09
CA CYS A 167 -13.49 4.85 9.59
C CYS A 167 -14.68 4.51 8.67
N ARG A 168 -15.85 5.14 8.87
CA ARG A 168 -17.07 4.89 8.08
C ARG A 168 -16.85 5.01 6.57
N ALA A 169 -15.88 5.82 6.15
CA ALA A 169 -15.47 5.97 4.77
C ALA A 169 -14.78 4.73 4.20
N TYR A 170 -13.87 4.13 4.97
CA TYR A 170 -13.23 2.87 4.63
C TYR A 170 -14.29 1.78 4.55
N ARG A 171 -15.25 1.75 5.50
CA ARG A 171 -16.37 0.81 5.43
C ARG A 171 -17.20 1.01 4.16
N LYS A 172 -17.43 2.26 3.72
CA LYS A 172 -18.11 2.53 2.44
C LYS A 172 -17.27 2.11 1.23
N ILE A 173 -15.99 2.49 1.16
CA ILE A 173 -15.08 2.08 0.08
C ILE A 173 -14.92 0.57 0.02
N ARG A 174 -14.84 -0.10 1.19
CA ARG A 174 -14.78 -1.55 1.32
C ARG A 174 -16.09 -2.22 0.91
N ASN A 175 -17.24 -1.64 1.26
CA ASN A 175 -18.54 -2.14 0.81
C ASN A 175 -18.77 -1.88 -0.68
N ASP A 176 -18.19 -0.82 -1.26
CA ASP A 176 -18.15 -0.62 -2.71
C ASP A 176 -17.18 -1.63 -3.38
N LEU A 177 -16.33 -2.32 -2.59
CA LEU A 177 -15.35 -3.32 -3.01
C LEU A 177 -15.75 -4.77 -2.62
N GLN A 178 -16.94 -5.02 -2.07
CA GLN A 178 -17.40 -6.35 -1.63
C GLN A 178 -18.81 -6.63 -2.17
#